data_AF-A0A0M3JDB1-F1
#
_entry.id   AF-A0A0M3JDB1-F1
#
_cell.length_a   1.000
_cell.length_b   1.000
_cell.length_c   1.000
_cell.angle_alpha   90.00
_cell.angle_beta   90.00
_cell.angle_gamma   90.00
#
_symmetry.space_group_name_H-M   'P 1'
#
loop_
_entity.id
_entity.type
_entity.pdbx_description
1 polymer ?
#
loop_
_entity_poly.entity_id
_entity_poly.type
_entity_poly.pdbx_seq_one_letter_code
_entity_poly.pdbx_strand_id
1 'polypeptide(L)'
;LSDKADNDSCCGCSEMRNCACESHVAEFLARLDILPMEQGVRIGFIRQFLLALENKARAFITYVQDASRPRDGDKEHASSCKWSLSAARKALDLYSEAWFGIVLAVADRLQPDLARFIYDSRSG
;
A
#
# COMPACT_ATOMS: atom_id res chain seq x y z
N LEU A 1 -12.00 -24.60 -48.80
CA LEU A 1 -12.78 -23.84 -47.81
C LEU A 1 -12.01 -23.93 -46.50
N SER A 2 -11.61 -22.79 -45.97
CA SER A 2 -10.78 -22.65 -44.78
C SER A 2 -11.69 -22.09 -43.69
N ASP A 3 -12.00 -22.90 -42.68
CA ASP A 3 -12.77 -22.45 -41.53
C ASP A 3 -11.81 -21.90 -40.46
N LYS A 4 -12.09 -20.65 -40.10
CA LYS A 4 -11.40 -19.84 -39.09
C LYS A 4 -11.39 -20.57 -37.75
N ALA A 5 -10.20 -20.74 -37.17
CA ALA A 5 -10.06 -20.97 -35.74
C ALA A 5 -10.32 -19.64 -35.02
N ASP A 6 -11.36 -19.62 -34.20
CA ASP A 6 -11.74 -18.46 -33.40
C ASP A 6 -10.66 -18.11 -32.38
N ASN A 7 -10.32 -16.83 -32.42
CA ASN A 7 -9.39 -16.13 -31.57
C ASN A 7 -10.05 -15.85 -30.22
N ASP A 8 -10.06 -16.84 -29.33
CA ASP A 8 -10.35 -16.61 -27.91
C ASP A 8 -9.10 -16.03 -27.23
N SER A 9 -8.93 -14.72 -27.45
CA SER A 9 -8.22 -13.86 -26.52
C SER A 9 -9.04 -13.84 -25.22
N CYS A 10 -8.81 -14.85 -24.37
CA CYS A 10 -9.20 -14.75 -22.97
C CYS A 10 -8.36 -13.62 -22.35
N CYS A 11 -8.98 -12.44 -22.36
CA CYS A 11 -8.77 -11.32 -21.45
C CYS A 11 -8.07 -11.81 -20.19
N GLY A 12 -6.87 -11.29 -19.93
CA GLY A 12 -6.04 -11.68 -18.80
C GLY A 12 -6.82 -11.54 -17.50
N CYS A 13 -7.44 -12.64 -17.06
CA CYS A 13 -7.82 -12.82 -15.68
C CYS A 13 -6.49 -12.82 -14.93
N SER A 14 -6.09 -11.66 -14.41
CA SER A 14 -5.04 -11.58 -13.40
C SER A 14 -5.45 -12.58 -12.33
N GLU A 15 -4.77 -13.72 -12.33
CA GLU A 15 -5.03 -14.79 -11.40
C GLU A 15 -4.94 -14.16 -10.01
N MET A 16 -6.06 -14.15 -9.27
CA MET A 16 -6.08 -13.88 -7.82
C MET A 16 -5.40 -15.03 -7.07
N ARG A 17 -4.28 -15.52 -7.58
CA ARG A 17 -3.48 -16.56 -6.97
C ARG A 17 -2.69 -15.90 -5.86
N ASN A 18 -3.16 -16.14 -4.64
CA ASN A 18 -2.55 -15.83 -3.36
C ASN A 18 -2.94 -14.47 -2.74
N CYS A 19 -4.24 -14.20 -2.59
CA CYS A 19 -4.70 -13.39 -1.45
C CYS A 19 -4.57 -14.21 -0.16
N ALA A 20 -3.34 -14.56 0.24
CA ALA A 20 -3.10 -15.06 1.58
C ALA A 20 -3.49 -13.96 2.57
N CYS A 21 -4.18 -14.32 3.65
CA CYS A 21 -4.53 -13.37 4.70
C CYS A 21 -3.24 -12.73 5.22
N GLU A 22 -3.17 -11.40 5.16
CA GLU A 22 -2.02 -10.65 5.65
C GLU A 22 -1.86 -10.92 7.16
N SER A 23 -0.63 -11.17 7.62
CA SER A 23 -0.37 -11.70 8.96
C SER A 23 -0.83 -10.77 10.09
N HIS A 24 -0.71 -9.45 9.94
CA HIS A 24 -1.18 -8.50 10.94
C HIS A 24 -2.71 -8.49 11.03
N VAL A 25 -3.40 -8.64 9.89
CA VAL A 25 -4.86 -8.77 9.85
C VAL A 25 -5.31 -10.09 10.49
N ALA A 26 -4.66 -11.20 10.16
CA ALA A 26 -4.96 -12.51 10.74
C ALA A 26 -4.77 -12.50 12.27
N GLU A 27 -3.66 -11.94 12.75
CA GLU A 27 -3.38 -11.81 14.18
C GLU A 27 -4.38 -10.88 14.89
N PHE A 28 -4.73 -9.76 14.27
CA PHE A 28 -5.75 -8.86 14.79
C PHE A 28 -7.10 -9.59 14.96
N LEU A 29 -7.55 -10.33 13.94
CA LEU A 29 -8.80 -11.08 14.00
C LEU A 29 -8.77 -12.18 15.08
N ALA A 30 -7.68 -12.95 15.15
CA ALA A 30 -7.51 -13.98 16.17
C ALA A 30 -7.57 -13.40 17.60
N ARG A 31 -6.98 -12.22 17.81
CA ARG A 31 -7.04 -11.51 19.10
C ARG A 31 -8.44 -10.93 19.37
N LEU A 32 -9.11 -10.39 18.35
CA LEU A 32 -10.46 -9.85 18.47
C LEU A 32 -11.46 -10.94 18.88
N ASP A 33 -11.32 -12.16 18.36
CA ASP A 33 -12.22 -13.28 18.64
C ASP A 33 -12.23 -13.69 20.11
N ILE A 34 -11.09 -13.61 20.78
CA ILE A 34 -10.95 -13.99 22.20
C ILE A 34 -11.29 -12.85 23.18
N LEU A 35 -11.49 -11.61 22.71
CA LEU A 35 -11.85 -10.49 23.58
C LEU A 35 -13.28 -10.66 24.13
N PRO A 36 -13.59 -10.11 25.32
CA PRO A 36 -14.95 -10.02 25.83
C PRO A 36 -15.92 -9.44 24.78
N MET A 37 -17.16 -9.93 24.75
CA MET A 37 -18.19 -9.45 23.82
C MET A 37 -18.71 -8.03 24.14
N GLU A 38 -18.22 -7.44 25.24
CA GLU A 38 -18.48 -6.05 25.60
C GLU A 38 -18.06 -5.13 24.46
N GLN A 39 -19.02 -4.36 23.95
CA GLN A 39 -18.83 -3.50 22.79
C GLN A 39 -17.66 -2.54 22.97
N GLY A 40 -17.48 -1.97 24.17
CA GLY A 40 -16.41 -1.01 24.45
C GLY A 40 -15.01 -1.60 24.23
N VAL A 41 -14.79 -2.85 24.67
CA VAL A 41 -13.48 -3.52 24.55
C VAL A 41 -13.16 -3.81 23.10
N ARG A 42 -14.09 -4.43 22.36
CA ARG A 42 -13.90 -4.78 20.95
C ARG A 42 -13.76 -3.54 20.06
N ILE A 43 -14.60 -2.53 20.25
CA ILE A 43 -14.51 -1.26 19.50
C ILE A 43 -13.22 -0.53 19.83
N GLY A 44 -12.78 -0.52 21.08
CA GLY A 44 -11.49 0.04 21.48
C GLY A 44 -10.34 -0.64 20.74
N PHE A 45 -10.32 -1.97 20.70
CA PHE A 45 -9.31 -2.75 19.99
C PHE A 45 -9.32 -2.50 18.47
N ILE A 46 -10.50 -2.48 17.85
CA ILE A 46 -10.66 -2.13 16.42
C ILE A 46 -10.10 -0.72 16.14
N ARG A 47 -10.45 0.26 16.97
CA ARG A 47 -9.97 1.64 16.81
C ARG A 47 -8.45 1.73 16.94
N GLN A 48 -7.84 0.99 17.86
CA GLN A 48 -6.38 0.96 17.99
C GLN A 48 -5.70 0.37 16.75
N PHE A 49 -6.26 -0.69 16.18
CA PHE A 49 -5.74 -1.26 14.93
C PHE A 49 -5.87 -0.29 13.75
N LEU A 50 -7.03 0.36 13.60
CA LEU A 50 -7.24 1.37 12.57
C LEU A 50 -6.32 2.58 12.73
N LEU A 51 -6.10 3.04 13.98
CA LEU A 51 -5.17 4.12 14.29
C LEU A 51 -3.73 3.74 13.93
N ALA A 52 -3.32 2.50 14.19
CA ALA A 52 -2.00 2.01 13.80
C ALA A 52 -1.80 2.02 12.28
N LEU A 53 -2.82 1.59 11.51
CA LEU A 53 -2.82 1.68 10.05
C LEU A 53 -2.71 3.12 9.56
N GLU A 54 -3.50 4.02 10.14
CA GLU A 54 -3.49 5.44 9.78
C GLU A 54 -2.14 6.09 10.09
N ASN A 55 -1.55 5.81 11.25
CA ASN A 55 -0.22 6.30 11.62
C ASN A 55 0.85 5.80 10.65
N LYS A 56 0.77 4.52 10.24
CA LYS A 56 1.69 3.94 9.26
C LYS A 56 1.55 4.61 7.89
N ALA A 57 0.31 4.86 7.46
CA ALA A 57 0.01 5.57 6.22
C ALA A 57 0.52 7.02 6.24
N ARG A 58 0.32 7.75 7.35
CA ARG A 58 0.87 9.11 7.53
C ARG A 58 2.39 9.10 7.48
N ALA A 59 3.05 8.16 8.14
CA ALA A 59 4.50 8.01 8.08
C ALA A 59 4.99 7.73 6.65
N PHE A 60 4.25 6.91 5.89
CA PHE A 60 4.54 6.64 4.48
C PHE A 60 4.41 7.89 3.62
N ILE A 61 3.33 8.65 3.77
CA ILE A 61 3.14 9.94 3.09
C ILE A 61 4.30 10.89 3.39
N THR A 62 4.61 11.10 4.67
CA THR A 62 5.70 11.99 5.09
C THR A 62 7.03 11.56 4.49
N TYR A 63 7.34 10.26 4.51
CA TYR A 63 8.57 9.76 3.90
C TYR A 63 8.64 10.08 2.41
N VAL A 64 7.56 9.80 1.66
CA VAL A 64 7.51 10.08 0.22
C VAL A 64 7.67 11.56 -0.05
N GLN A 65 6.99 12.42 0.71
CA GLN A 65 7.11 13.88 0.59
C GLN A 65 8.54 14.35 0.85
N ASP A 66 9.15 13.93 1.96
CA ASP A 66 10.50 14.34 2.34
C ASP A 66 11.57 13.83 1.36
N ALA A 67 11.42 12.60 0.89
CA ALA A 67 12.33 12.00 -0.09
C ALA A 67 12.18 12.59 -1.50
N SER A 68 11.02 13.17 -1.82
CA SER A 68 10.73 13.79 -3.12
C SER A 68 11.08 15.28 -3.17
N ARG A 69 11.39 15.91 -2.03
CA ARG A 69 11.77 17.33 -1.99
C ARG A 69 13.16 17.55 -2.64
N PRO A 70 13.31 18.55 -3.53
CA PRO A 70 14.63 18.97 -4.01
C PRO A 70 15.47 19.51 -2.83
N ARG A 71 16.76 19.21 -2.82
CA ARG A 71 17.68 19.71 -1.77
C ARG A 71 18.28 21.05 -2.15
N ASP A 72 18.63 21.86 -1.15
CA ASP A 72 19.37 23.10 -1.35
C ASP A 72 20.70 22.80 -2.06
N GLY A 73 20.83 23.28 -3.30
CA GLY A 73 22.00 23.04 -4.18
C GLY A 73 21.77 22.05 -5.33
N ASP A 74 20.60 21.41 -5.42
CA ASP A 74 20.17 20.76 -6.66
C ASP A 74 19.98 21.88 -7.71
N LYS A 75 20.72 21.80 -8.83
CA LYS A 75 20.55 22.75 -9.96
C LYS A 75 19.10 22.74 -10.41
N GLU A 76 18.56 23.86 -10.90
CA GLU A 76 17.16 24.04 -11.32
C GLU A 76 16.61 23.00 -12.31
N HIS A 77 17.48 22.16 -12.89
CA HIS A 77 17.16 21.07 -13.81
C HIS A 77 17.71 19.69 -13.38
N ALA A 78 18.15 19.54 -12.14
CA ALA A 78 18.41 18.22 -11.59
C ALA A 78 17.06 17.58 -11.31
N SER A 79 16.51 16.86 -12.30
CA SER A 79 15.44 15.88 -12.17
C SER A 79 15.90 14.72 -11.28
N SER A 80 16.25 15.04 -10.04
CA SER A 80 16.74 14.14 -9.04
C SER A 80 15.56 13.74 -8.17
N CYS A 81 14.61 13.03 -8.78
CA CYS A 81 13.70 12.12 -8.10
C CYS A 81 14.55 11.07 -7.35
N LYS A 82 15.11 11.45 -6.19
CA LYS A 82 15.91 10.56 -5.33
C LYS A 82 15.02 9.65 -4.49
N TRP A 83 13.71 9.89 -4.50
CA TRP A 83 12.77 9.03 -3.82
C TRP A 83 12.72 7.67 -4.53
N SER A 84 12.65 6.61 -3.74
CA SER A 84 12.55 5.25 -4.23
C SER A 84 11.49 4.53 -3.43
N LEU A 85 10.56 3.87 -4.12
CA LEU A 85 9.54 3.06 -3.47
C LEU A 85 10.16 1.92 -2.63
N SER A 86 11.25 1.32 -3.10
CA SER A 86 11.93 0.27 -2.34
C SER A 86 12.57 0.81 -1.07
N ALA A 87 13.13 2.02 -1.10
CA ALA A 87 13.68 2.69 0.08
C ALA A 87 12.57 3.05 1.08
N ALA A 88 11.45 3.61 0.61
CA ALA A 88 10.30 3.94 1.44
C ALA A 88 9.69 2.70 2.10
N ARG A 89 9.50 1.62 1.32
CA ARG A 89 8.99 0.35 1.85
C ARG A 89 9.93 -0.25 2.88
N LYS A 90 11.24 -0.23 2.64
CA LYS A 90 12.24 -0.71 3.60
C LYS A 90 12.25 0.11 4.88
N ALA A 91 12.23 1.45 4.79
CA ALA A 91 12.26 2.33 5.95
C ALA A 91 11.05 2.17 6.89
N LEU A 92 9.95 1.64 6.37
CA LEU A 92 8.70 1.45 7.10
C LEU A 92 8.30 -0.02 7.23
N ASP A 93 9.21 -0.96 6.97
CA ASP A 93 8.97 -2.41 7.05
C ASP A 93 7.75 -2.90 6.25
N LEU A 94 7.49 -2.30 5.09
CA LEU A 94 6.41 -2.64 4.16
C LEU A 94 6.88 -3.67 3.11
N TYR A 95 7.48 -4.77 3.57
CA TYR A 95 8.06 -5.80 2.68
C TYR A 95 6.98 -6.62 1.97
N SER A 96 5.94 -7.03 2.70
CA SER A 96 4.80 -7.77 2.13
C SER A 96 4.01 -6.89 1.16
N GLU A 97 3.73 -7.40 -0.04
CA GLU A 97 2.88 -6.70 -1.02
C GLU A 97 1.47 -6.46 -0.48
N ALA A 98 0.91 -7.42 0.25
CA ALA A 98 -0.42 -7.27 0.84
C ALA A 98 -0.43 -6.17 1.92
N TRP A 99 0.57 -6.17 2.80
CA TRP A 99 0.68 -5.15 3.84
C TRP A 99 0.94 -3.76 3.26
N PHE A 100 1.84 -3.67 2.27
CA PHE A 100 2.06 -2.45 1.52
C PHE A 100 0.79 -1.95 0.84
N GLY A 101 0.02 -2.83 0.20
CA GLY A 101 -1.24 -2.49 -0.46
C GLY A 101 -2.28 -1.93 0.52
N ILE A 102 -2.41 -2.52 1.72
CA ILE A 102 -3.29 -1.99 2.77
C ILE A 102 -2.86 -0.59 3.19
N VAL A 103 -1.56 -0.41 3.51
CA VAL A 103 -1.03 0.90 3.94
C VAL A 103 -1.15 1.94 2.84
N LEU A 104 -0.87 1.58 1.58
CA LEU A 104 -1.00 2.46 0.43
C LEU A 104 -2.46 2.87 0.20
N ALA A 105 -3.42 1.96 0.30
CA ALA A 105 -4.83 2.28 0.16
C ALA A 105 -5.30 3.27 1.25
N VAL A 106 -4.84 3.10 2.49
CA VAL A 106 -5.12 4.07 3.57
C VAL A 106 -4.42 5.41 3.29
N ALA A 107 -3.18 5.39 2.81
CA ALA A 107 -2.42 6.60 2.48
C ALA A 107 -3.07 7.38 1.33
N ASP A 108 -3.49 6.71 0.26
CA ASP A 108 -4.17 7.32 -0.88
C ASP A 108 -5.54 7.90 -0.49
N ARG A 109 -6.25 7.26 0.46
CA ARG A 109 -7.47 7.85 1.04
C ARG A 109 -7.19 9.13 1.82
N LEU A 110 -6.04 9.25 2.49
CA LEU A 110 -5.65 10.44 3.26
C LEU A 110 -5.07 11.55 2.36
N GLN A 111 -4.34 11.17 1.32
CA GLN A 111 -3.77 12.05 0.31
C GLN A 111 -4.10 11.46 -1.07
N PRO A 112 -5.18 11.94 -1.72
CA PRO A 112 -5.58 11.47 -3.03
C PRO A 112 -4.45 11.56 -4.07
N ASP A 113 -4.48 10.63 -5.03
CA ASP A 113 -3.51 10.49 -6.12
C ASP A 113 -2.10 10.06 -5.72
N LEU A 114 -1.88 9.70 -4.45
CA LEU A 114 -0.58 9.18 -3.99
C LEU A 114 -0.24 7.85 -4.65
N ALA A 115 -1.20 6.93 -4.78
CA ALA A 115 -0.98 5.65 -5.44
C ALA A 115 -0.59 5.86 -6.91
N ARG A 116 -1.29 6.76 -7.60
CA ARG A 116 -0.97 7.15 -8.97
C ARG A 116 0.46 7.70 -9.07
N PHE A 117 0.82 8.66 -8.21
CA PHE A 117 2.18 9.22 -8.16
C PHE A 117 3.25 8.11 -8.03
N ILE A 118 3.01 7.13 -7.16
CA ILE A 118 3.94 6.03 -6.90
C ILE A 118 4.11 5.08 -8.09
N TYR A 119 3.03 4.80 -8.83
CA TYR A 119 3.10 3.91 -9.97
C TYR A 119 3.61 4.63 -11.22
N ASP A 120 3.23 5.90 -11.44
CA ASP A 120 3.71 6.71 -12.56
C ASP A 120 5.24 6.95 -12.46
N SER A 121 5.78 7.12 -11.25
CA SER A 121 7.23 7.26 -11.03
C SER A 121 8.04 6.00 -11.32
N ARG A 122 7.40 4.82 -11.45
CA ARG A 122 8.08 3.54 -11.73
C ARG A 122 8.24 3.31 -13.24
N SER A 123 7.50 4.06 -14.06
CA SER A 123 7.45 3.94 -15.52
C SER A 123 8.40 4.91 -16.24
N GLY A 124 9.10 5.77 -15.49
CA GLY A 124 10.07 6.76 -16.01
C GLY A 124 11.52 6.34 -15.81
#